data_AF-A0A0J6VN69-F1
#
_entry.id   AF-A0A0J6VN69-F1
#
_cell.length_a   1.000
_cell.length_b   1.000
_cell.length_c   1.000
_cell.angle_alpha   90.00
_cell.angle_beta   90.00
_cell.angle_gamma   90.00
#
_symmetry.space_group_name_H-M   'P 1'
#
loop_
_entity.id
_entity.type
_entity.pdbx_description
1 polymer ?
#
loop_
_entity_poly.entity_id
_entity_poly.type
_entity_poly.pdbx_seq_one_letter_code
_entity_poly.pdbx_strand_id
1 'polypeptide(L)'
;MTKNSRSRTGWRGRTAATVMLAAGAAAVGLLTPPAAQAADQYIALALGYVNENPPVTMAGGSSISGSQDQAAQGALTNCSNNGADHCVTVVIATNECAAAASNDYGEEVGASGSTVAAASSSALAKLQNQAGAKVIVSGCSNGNTPPPPPNDPPPPPAPKLGPTVSFSTVVGGLVAHITDRSGVTAQCTYTADNFHRAFALPANSSYDLRIVPAIPQFKNWNVTIACDNATSTTTTTYF
;
A
#
# COMPACT_ATOMS: atom_id res chain seq x y z
N MET A 1 65.31 5.95 -28.21
CA MET A 1 66.00 6.83 -27.23
C MET A 1 64.90 7.64 -26.57
N THR A 2 64.60 7.57 -25.28
CA THR A 2 65.50 7.62 -24.11
C THR A 2 64.85 6.86 -22.95
N LYS A 3 65.64 6.08 -22.23
CA LYS A 3 65.26 5.27 -21.05
C LYS A 3 65.09 6.18 -19.83
N ASN A 4 64.16 5.86 -18.93
CA ASN A 4 64.34 6.15 -17.51
C ASN A 4 63.98 4.94 -16.66
N SER A 5 64.85 4.67 -15.70
CA SER A 5 64.94 3.49 -14.88
C SER A 5 65.01 3.88 -13.40
N ARG A 6 64.82 2.86 -12.53
CA ARG A 6 65.06 2.80 -11.06
C ARG A 6 63.84 3.15 -10.19
N SER A 7 63.55 2.46 -9.07
CA SER A 7 64.31 1.48 -8.29
C SER A 7 63.37 0.54 -7.51
N ARG A 8 63.82 -0.69 -7.28
CA ARG A 8 63.24 -1.66 -6.33
C ARG A 8 63.76 -1.35 -4.91
N THR A 9 62.92 -1.59 -3.90
CA THR A 9 63.39 -1.95 -2.56
C THR A 9 62.48 -3.04 -2.01
N GLY A 10 63.03 -4.24 -1.82
CA GLY A 10 62.38 -5.31 -1.06
C GLY A 10 62.88 -5.30 0.38
N TRP A 11 62.08 -5.83 1.31
CA TRP A 11 62.55 -6.20 2.63
C TRP A 11 62.03 -7.60 2.99
N ARG A 12 62.98 -8.55 3.06
CA ARG A 12 62.86 -9.88 3.66
C ARG A 12 63.43 -9.82 5.09
N GLY A 13 62.83 -10.55 6.02
CA GLY A 13 63.46 -10.95 7.30
C GLY A 13 62.40 -11.48 8.26
N ARG A 14 62.17 -12.81 8.34
CA ARG A 14 62.89 -13.85 9.09
C ARG A 14 62.58 -13.87 10.60
N THR A 15 61.77 -14.88 10.97
CA THR A 15 61.94 -15.85 12.07
C THR A 15 62.53 -15.41 13.41
N ALA A 16 61.77 -15.65 14.49
CA ALA A 16 62.28 -16.21 15.74
C ALA A 16 61.17 -17.00 16.45
N ALA A 17 61.42 -18.29 16.67
CA ALA A 17 60.69 -19.13 17.59
C ALA A 17 61.38 -19.07 18.96
N THR A 18 60.62 -18.91 20.03
CA THR A 18 61.06 -19.22 21.39
C THR A 18 59.89 -19.83 22.14
N VAL A 19 60.03 -21.13 22.40
CA VAL A 19 59.25 -21.91 23.35
C VAL A 19 59.81 -21.63 24.75
N MET A 20 58.96 -21.25 25.70
CA MET A 20 59.18 -21.56 27.11
C MET A 20 57.86 -22.00 27.74
N LEU A 21 57.97 -23.13 28.43
CA LEU A 21 56.94 -23.85 29.16
C LEU A 21 56.76 -23.30 30.58
N ALA A 22 55.58 -23.60 31.12
CA ALA A 22 55.22 -23.79 32.53
C ALA A 22 54.83 -22.55 33.36
N ALA A 23 53.53 -22.45 33.64
CA ALA A 23 53.00 -22.50 35.01
C ALA A 23 51.47 -22.69 34.94
N GLY A 24 50.97 -23.72 35.62
CA GLY A 24 49.54 -24.04 35.64
C GLY A 24 48.74 -23.04 36.47
N ALA A 25 47.70 -22.52 35.85
CA ALA A 25 46.45 -22.24 36.52
C ALA A 25 45.37 -22.91 35.65
N ALA A 26 44.59 -23.81 36.23
CA ALA A 26 43.39 -24.32 35.59
C ALA A 26 42.39 -23.15 35.45
N ALA A 27 42.57 -22.34 34.42
CA ALA A 27 41.52 -21.47 33.94
C ALA A 27 40.48 -22.42 33.36
N VAL A 28 39.39 -22.60 34.09
CA VAL A 28 38.12 -23.09 33.55
C VAL A 28 37.79 -22.13 32.41
N GLY A 29 38.24 -22.48 31.21
CA GLY A 29 37.92 -21.77 29.99
C GLY A 29 36.43 -21.92 29.81
N LEU A 30 35.68 -20.94 30.33
CA LEU A 30 34.33 -20.66 29.90
C LEU A 30 34.40 -20.52 28.39
N LEU A 31 34.03 -21.59 27.70
CA LEU A 31 33.62 -21.57 26.32
C LEU A 31 32.42 -20.63 26.25
N THR A 32 32.66 -19.33 26.24
CA THR A 32 31.66 -18.39 25.75
C THR A 32 31.55 -18.71 24.26
N PRO A 33 30.43 -19.25 23.78
CA PRO A 33 30.23 -19.35 22.33
C PRO A 33 30.43 -17.94 21.76
N PRO A 34 31.04 -17.79 20.56
CA PRO A 34 31.08 -16.49 19.90
C PRO A 34 29.65 -15.96 19.88
N ALA A 35 29.46 -14.73 20.33
CA ALA A 35 28.17 -14.06 20.21
C ALA A 35 27.73 -14.20 18.76
N ALA A 36 26.63 -14.91 18.54
CA ALA A 36 26.06 -15.08 17.21
C ALA A 36 25.74 -13.66 16.73
N GLN A 37 26.58 -13.14 15.83
CA GLN A 37 26.28 -11.91 15.11
C GLN A 37 24.98 -12.19 14.38
N ALA A 38 23.89 -11.52 14.79
CA ALA A 38 22.65 -11.57 14.05
C ALA A 38 22.96 -11.12 12.62
N ALA A 39 22.62 -11.96 11.64
CA ALA A 39 22.86 -11.61 10.25
C ALA A 39 22.17 -10.29 9.91
N ASP A 40 22.85 -9.43 9.15
CA ASP A 40 22.29 -8.15 8.73
C ASP A 40 20.94 -8.36 8.04
N GLN A 41 19.93 -7.60 8.47
CA GLN A 41 18.62 -7.58 7.84
C GLN A 41 18.43 -6.27 7.09
N TYR A 42 17.98 -6.39 5.85
CA TYR A 42 17.71 -5.28 4.95
C TYR A 42 16.20 -5.08 4.87
N ILE A 43 15.74 -3.85 5.05
CA ILE A 43 14.38 -3.44 4.69
C ILE A 43 14.45 -2.58 3.43
N ALA A 44 13.60 -2.88 2.45
CA ALA A 44 13.39 -2.04 1.29
C ALA A 44 11.94 -1.56 1.24
N LEU A 45 11.76 -0.33 0.75
CA LEU A 45 10.46 0.27 0.49
C LEU A 45 10.38 0.68 -0.98
N ALA A 46 9.26 0.36 -1.61
CA ALA A 46 8.95 0.80 -2.96
C ALA A 46 7.63 1.58 -2.97
N LEU A 47 7.53 2.54 -3.88
CA LEU A 47 6.35 3.34 -4.14
C LEU A 47 6.01 3.31 -5.62
N GLY A 48 4.74 3.50 -5.94
CA GLY A 48 4.28 3.69 -7.31
C GLY A 48 2.88 4.31 -7.36
N TYR A 49 2.46 4.65 -8.57
CA TYR A 49 1.22 5.39 -8.83
C TYR A 49 0.03 4.45 -8.93
N VAL A 50 -1.01 4.71 -8.17
CA VAL A 50 -2.34 4.10 -8.37
C VAL A 50 -3.18 4.97 -9.32
N ASN A 51 -3.00 6.28 -9.25
CA ASN A 51 -3.62 7.25 -10.15
C ASN A 51 -2.71 8.48 -10.30
N GLU A 52 -2.38 8.83 -11.54
CA GLU A 52 -1.58 10.00 -11.90
C GLU A 52 -2.40 11.29 -12.01
N ASN A 53 -3.74 11.21 -12.04
CA ASN A 53 -4.61 12.37 -12.14
C ASN A 53 -4.79 13.04 -10.76
N PRO A 54 -4.59 14.38 -10.63
CA PRO A 54 -4.70 15.06 -9.34
C PRO A 54 -6.07 14.89 -8.65
N PRO A 55 -6.11 14.59 -7.33
CA PRO A 55 -4.96 14.36 -6.46
C PRO A 55 -4.28 13.01 -6.74
N VAL A 56 -2.95 13.04 -6.87
CA VAL A 56 -2.16 11.85 -7.15
C VAL A 56 -2.33 10.85 -6.00
N THR A 57 -2.63 9.61 -6.35
CA THR A 57 -2.79 8.52 -5.39
C THR A 57 -1.67 7.52 -5.60
N MET A 58 -1.00 7.14 -4.50
CA MET A 58 0.15 6.25 -4.52
C MET A 58 -0.08 5.08 -3.59
N ALA A 59 0.50 3.93 -3.93
CA ALA A 59 0.61 2.80 -3.04
C ALA A 59 2.09 2.41 -2.88
N GLY A 60 2.38 1.71 -1.79
CA GLY A 60 3.74 1.30 -1.47
C GLY A 60 3.81 -0.15 -1.05
N GLY A 61 5.01 -0.71 -1.15
CA GLY A 61 5.33 -2.05 -0.68
C GLY A 61 6.59 -2.03 0.17
N SER A 62 6.64 -2.89 1.18
CA SER A 62 7.83 -3.11 2.00
C SER A 62 8.23 -4.58 1.99
N SER A 63 9.51 -4.88 2.09
CA SER A 63 10.00 -6.24 2.33
C SER A 63 11.26 -6.22 3.18
N ILE A 64 11.43 -7.27 3.99
CA ILE A 64 12.60 -7.50 4.82
C ILE A 64 13.26 -8.81 4.37
N SER A 65 14.57 -8.80 4.14
CA SER A 65 15.35 -9.99 3.79
C SER A 65 16.78 -9.92 4.32
N GLY A 66 17.47 -11.06 4.36
CA GLY A 66 18.90 -11.16 4.66
C GLY A 66 19.81 -10.66 3.52
N SER A 67 19.24 -10.25 2.38
CA SER A 67 19.99 -9.61 1.29
C SER A 67 19.26 -8.39 0.74
N GLN A 68 20.03 -7.39 0.31
CA GLN A 68 19.52 -6.14 -0.25
C GLN A 68 18.66 -6.37 -1.49
N ASP A 69 19.11 -7.22 -2.42
CA ASP A 69 18.40 -7.48 -3.68
C ASP A 69 17.05 -8.18 -3.45
N GLN A 70 17.00 -9.15 -2.54
CA GLN A 70 15.74 -9.83 -2.20
C GLN A 70 14.76 -8.89 -1.49
N ALA A 71 15.26 -8.01 -0.61
CA ALA A 71 14.44 -6.99 0.02
C ALA A 71 13.86 -6.04 -1.05
N ALA A 72 14.68 -5.54 -1.97
CA ALA A 72 14.25 -4.65 -3.05
C ALA A 72 13.20 -5.32 -3.97
N GLN A 73 13.47 -6.55 -4.44
CA GLN A 73 12.54 -7.30 -5.28
C GLN A 73 11.21 -7.60 -4.57
N GLY A 74 11.25 -7.95 -3.27
CA GLY A 74 10.05 -8.18 -2.48
C GLY A 74 9.25 -6.89 -2.29
N ALA A 75 9.92 -5.76 -2.08
CA ALA A 75 9.26 -4.46 -1.93
C ALA A 75 8.55 -4.04 -3.23
N LEU A 76 9.21 -4.20 -4.37
CA LEU A 76 8.62 -3.96 -5.70
C LEU A 76 7.41 -4.86 -5.97
N THR A 77 7.55 -6.15 -5.67
CA THR A 77 6.45 -7.13 -5.80
C THR A 77 5.25 -6.73 -4.95
N ASN A 78 5.49 -6.36 -3.68
CA ASN A 78 4.41 -5.93 -2.78
C ASN A 78 3.77 -4.61 -3.23
N CYS A 79 4.56 -3.68 -3.76
CA CYS A 79 4.05 -2.44 -4.33
C CYS A 79 3.09 -2.71 -5.49
N SER A 80 3.47 -3.58 -6.43
CA SER A 80 2.61 -3.95 -7.56
C SER A 80 1.36 -4.71 -7.10
N ASN A 81 1.48 -5.62 -6.14
CA ASN A 81 0.34 -6.33 -5.55
C ASN A 81 -0.67 -5.40 -4.85
N ASN A 82 -0.21 -4.23 -4.39
CA ASN A 82 -1.07 -3.19 -3.81
C ASN A 82 -1.73 -2.30 -4.88
N GLY A 83 -1.59 -2.63 -6.16
CA GLY A 83 -2.27 -1.94 -7.27
C GLY A 83 -1.57 -0.67 -7.75
N ALA A 84 -0.31 -0.47 -7.39
CA ALA A 84 0.50 0.59 -7.97
C ALA A 84 1.16 0.13 -9.28
N ASP A 85 1.18 1.02 -10.25
CA ASP A 85 1.99 0.97 -11.46
C ASP A 85 3.31 1.70 -11.26
N HIS A 86 4.30 1.39 -12.09
CA HIS A 86 5.63 2.04 -12.06
C HIS A 86 6.34 2.01 -10.69
N CYS A 87 6.26 0.88 -9.98
CA CYS A 87 6.90 0.73 -8.68
C CYS A 87 8.43 0.95 -8.74
N VAL A 88 8.95 1.84 -7.90
CA VAL A 88 10.38 2.13 -7.75
C VAL A 88 10.77 1.98 -6.28
N THR A 89 11.93 1.38 -6.02
CA THR A 89 12.50 1.30 -4.67
C THR A 89 13.04 2.67 -4.26
N VAL A 90 12.46 3.28 -3.23
CA VAL A 90 12.80 4.64 -2.79
C VAL A 90 13.76 4.67 -1.61
N VAL A 91 13.84 3.59 -0.83
CA VAL A 91 14.85 3.45 0.24
C VAL A 91 15.14 1.99 0.52
N ILE A 92 16.40 1.70 0.81
CA ILE A 92 16.86 0.43 1.37
C ILE A 92 17.72 0.75 2.58
N ALA A 93 17.47 0.07 3.69
CA ALA A 93 18.07 0.37 4.99
C ALA A 93 18.50 -0.93 5.66
N THR A 94 19.64 -0.93 6.36
CA THR A 94 20.23 -2.12 6.99
C THR A 94 20.20 -1.97 8.50
N ASN A 95 19.63 -2.94 9.19
CA ASN A 95 19.46 -2.93 10.65
C ASN A 95 18.91 -1.59 11.18
N GLU A 96 17.94 -1.00 10.48
CA GLU A 96 17.30 0.27 10.87
C GLU A 96 15.85 0.34 10.35
N CYS A 97 15.18 1.46 10.61
CA CYS A 97 13.84 1.72 10.10
C CYS A 97 13.89 2.55 8.82
N ALA A 98 12.95 2.30 7.92
CA ALA A 98 12.77 3.04 6.69
C ALA A 98 11.33 3.56 6.62
N ALA A 99 11.15 4.71 5.97
CA ALA A 99 9.85 5.26 5.62
C ALA A 99 9.90 5.91 4.24
N ALA A 100 8.77 5.86 3.55
CA ALA A 100 8.57 6.44 2.25
C ALA A 100 7.36 7.37 2.30
N ALA A 101 7.52 8.60 1.84
CA ALA A 101 6.49 9.63 1.86
C ALA A 101 6.22 10.17 0.46
N SER A 102 5.00 10.65 0.26
CA SER A 102 4.55 11.26 -0.98
C SER A 102 3.54 12.38 -0.72
N ASN A 103 3.34 13.25 -1.72
CA ASN A 103 2.36 14.34 -1.69
C ASN A 103 1.36 14.25 -2.86
N ASP A 104 0.39 15.16 -2.91
CA ASP A 104 -0.67 15.13 -3.93
C ASP A 104 -0.19 15.48 -5.36
N TYR A 105 1.11 15.79 -5.52
CA TYR A 105 1.77 16.10 -6.79
C TYR A 105 2.63 14.96 -7.31
N GLY A 106 2.66 13.81 -6.64
CA GLY A 106 3.48 12.67 -7.04
C GLY A 106 4.96 12.79 -6.68
N GLU A 107 5.34 13.72 -5.79
CA GLU A 107 6.69 13.70 -5.23
C GLU A 107 6.85 12.44 -4.37
N GLU A 108 7.98 11.77 -4.45
CA GLU A 108 8.27 10.55 -3.68
C GLU A 108 9.64 10.66 -3.05
N VAL A 109 9.73 10.41 -1.74
CA VAL A 109 11.00 10.46 -1.01
C VAL A 109 11.09 9.32 0.00
N GLY A 110 12.29 8.75 0.10
CA GLY A 110 12.66 7.77 1.11
C GLY A 110 13.59 8.36 2.17
N ALA A 111 13.42 7.92 3.41
CA ALA A 111 14.36 8.18 4.49
C ALA A 111 14.47 6.97 5.41
N SER A 112 15.59 6.89 6.14
CA SER A 112 15.80 5.91 7.19
C SER A 112 16.04 6.60 8.54
N GLY A 113 15.97 5.82 9.61
CA GLY A 113 16.21 6.28 10.97
C GLY A 113 16.20 5.14 11.97
N SER A 114 16.64 5.42 13.20
CA SER A 114 16.71 4.41 14.27
C SER A 114 15.33 3.93 14.77
N THR A 115 14.26 4.67 14.48
CA THR A 115 12.87 4.35 14.81
C THR A 115 11.94 4.66 13.63
N VAL A 116 10.76 4.05 13.57
CA VAL A 116 9.73 4.38 12.56
C VAL A 116 9.39 5.86 12.59
N ALA A 117 9.21 6.44 13.79
CA ALA A 117 8.88 7.85 13.92
C ALA A 117 9.96 8.78 13.34
N ALA A 118 11.24 8.46 13.60
CA ALA A 118 12.37 9.21 13.05
C ALA A 118 12.50 9.07 11.53
N ALA A 119 12.29 7.86 10.99
CA ALA A 119 12.30 7.62 9.55
C ALA A 119 11.14 8.37 8.87
N SER A 120 9.93 8.30 9.43
CA SER A 120 8.73 8.97 8.91
C SER A 120 8.84 10.49 8.93
N SER A 121 9.31 11.08 10.04
CA SER A 121 9.51 12.53 10.11
C SER A 121 10.59 13.00 9.14
N SER A 122 11.66 12.23 8.98
CA SER A 122 12.73 12.52 8.01
C SER A 122 12.25 12.40 6.57
N ALA A 123 11.38 11.43 6.26
CA ALA A 123 10.79 11.28 4.94
C ALA A 123 9.86 12.47 4.62
N LEU A 124 8.96 12.84 5.53
CA LEU A 124 8.09 14.00 5.35
C LEU A 124 8.89 15.30 5.20
N ALA A 125 9.95 15.49 5.99
CA ALA A 125 10.80 16.68 5.93
C ALA A 125 11.58 16.82 4.61
N LYS A 126 11.73 15.73 3.84
CA LYS A 126 12.39 15.75 2.52
C LYS A 126 11.46 16.16 1.38
N LEU A 127 10.14 16.11 1.57
CA LEU A 127 9.19 16.56 0.57
C LEU A 127 9.30 18.09 0.39
N GLN A 128 9.55 18.53 -0.82
CA GLN A 128 9.59 19.94 -1.20
C GLN A 128 8.22 20.60 -1.01
N ASN A 129 7.13 19.86 -1.27
CA ASN A 129 5.78 20.34 -1.04
C ASN A 129 5.03 19.48 0.00
N GLN A 130 4.49 20.13 1.03
CA GLN A 130 3.79 19.48 2.14
C GLN A 130 2.28 19.32 1.90
N ALA A 131 1.72 19.86 0.81
CA ALA A 131 0.31 19.71 0.51
C ALA A 131 -0.03 18.25 0.20
N GLY A 132 -0.88 17.65 1.04
CA GLY A 132 -1.23 16.23 0.95
C GLY A 132 -0.09 15.27 1.31
N ALA A 133 0.97 15.77 1.95
CA ALA A 133 2.11 14.96 2.38
C ALA A 133 1.66 13.87 3.35
N LYS A 134 2.00 12.62 3.03
CA LYS A 134 1.66 11.44 3.81
C LYS A 134 2.77 10.40 3.72
N VAL A 135 2.94 9.65 4.80
CA VAL A 135 3.78 8.44 4.78
C VAL A 135 2.96 7.31 4.19
N ILE A 136 3.46 6.70 3.12
CA ILE A 136 2.76 5.64 2.39
C ILE A 136 3.13 4.27 2.96
N VAL A 137 4.40 4.06 3.28
CA VAL A 137 4.89 2.80 3.84
C VAL A 137 6.09 3.03 4.75
N SER A 138 6.20 2.23 5.82
CA SER A 138 7.33 2.26 6.75
C SER A 138 7.53 0.90 7.41
N GLY A 139 8.75 0.61 7.87
CA GLY A 139 9.05 -0.59 8.66
C GLY A 139 10.46 -0.57 9.24
N CYS A 140 10.86 -1.62 9.94
CA CYS A 140 12.20 -1.75 10.53
C CYS A 140 12.78 -3.14 10.33
N SER A 141 14.10 -3.23 10.12
CA SER A 141 14.86 -4.48 10.05
C SER A 141 15.76 -4.72 11.27
N ASN A 142 15.78 -3.81 12.26
CA ASN A 142 16.69 -3.88 13.41
C ASN A 142 16.25 -4.82 14.54
N GLY A 143 15.31 -5.75 14.30
CA GLY A 143 14.72 -6.60 15.34
C GLY A 143 13.89 -5.84 16.39
N ASN A 144 13.84 -4.52 16.33
CA ASN A 144 12.97 -3.64 17.11
C ASN A 144 11.63 -3.41 16.39
N THR A 145 11.18 -4.41 15.64
CA THR A 145 9.78 -4.48 15.23
C THR A 145 8.97 -4.68 16.50
N PRO A 146 8.04 -3.78 16.85
CA PRO A 146 6.94 -4.19 17.73
C PRO A 146 6.42 -5.53 17.22
N PRO A 147 6.05 -6.49 18.09
CA PRO A 147 5.43 -7.72 17.63
C PRO A 147 4.38 -7.34 16.58
N PRO A 148 4.30 -8.06 15.44
CA PRO A 148 3.31 -7.75 14.43
C PRO A 148 2.00 -7.53 15.18
N PRO A 149 1.27 -6.42 14.93
CA PRO A 149 -0.05 -6.28 15.50
C PRO A 149 -0.74 -7.64 15.26
N PRO A 150 -1.46 -8.19 16.26
CA PRO A 150 -2.28 -9.38 16.03
C PRO A 150 -2.92 -9.20 14.66
N ASN A 151 -2.94 -10.24 13.82
CA ASN A 151 -3.57 -10.20 12.50
C ASN A 151 -5.02 -9.73 12.66
N ASP A 152 -5.21 -8.43 12.79
CA ASP A 152 -6.49 -7.79 12.77
C ASP A 152 -6.85 -7.92 11.31
N PRO A 153 -7.93 -8.67 11.00
CA PRO A 153 -8.35 -8.85 9.63
C PRO A 153 -8.38 -7.47 8.95
N PRO A 154 -7.93 -7.37 7.69
CA PRO A 154 -7.87 -6.10 6.98
C PRO A 154 -9.17 -5.33 7.24
N PRO A 155 -9.10 -4.03 7.59
CA PRO A 155 -10.29 -3.26 7.92
C PRO A 155 -11.33 -3.52 6.83
N PRO A 156 -12.57 -3.88 7.21
CA PRO A 156 -13.58 -4.28 6.24
C PRO A 156 -13.63 -3.26 5.09
N PRO A 157 -13.65 -3.69 3.82
CA PRO A 157 -13.78 -2.78 2.69
C PRO A 157 -14.92 -1.80 2.98
N ALA A 158 -14.67 -0.50 2.76
CA ALA A 158 -15.66 0.52 2.99
C ALA A 158 -16.99 0.12 2.32
N PRO A 159 -18.15 0.25 3.01
CA PRO A 159 -19.43 -0.14 2.44
C PRO A 159 -19.65 0.56 1.09
N LYS A 160 -19.85 -0.22 0.04
CA LYS A 160 -20.14 0.31 -1.30
C LYS A 160 -21.43 1.13 -1.23
N LEU A 161 -21.42 2.31 -1.83
CA LEU A 161 -22.59 3.17 -1.87
C LEU A 161 -23.62 2.60 -2.85
N GLY A 162 -24.90 2.64 -2.44
CA GLY A 162 -26.01 2.28 -3.30
C GLY A 162 -26.25 3.28 -4.44
N PRO A 163 -26.96 2.84 -5.49
CA PRO A 163 -27.29 3.70 -6.62
C PRO A 163 -28.20 4.85 -6.19
N THR A 164 -27.98 6.04 -6.73
CA THR A 164 -28.88 7.17 -6.49
C THR A 164 -30.11 7.06 -7.39
N VAL A 165 -31.29 7.40 -6.87
CA VAL A 165 -32.56 7.30 -7.60
C VAL A 165 -33.27 8.63 -7.56
N SER A 166 -33.69 9.11 -8.73
CA SER A 166 -34.59 10.27 -8.85
C SER A 166 -35.72 9.97 -9.84
N PHE A 167 -36.83 10.70 -9.74
CA PHE A 167 -38.04 10.43 -10.53
C PHE A 167 -38.46 11.65 -11.32
N SER A 168 -38.91 11.43 -12.55
CA SER A 168 -39.59 12.42 -13.37
C SER A 168 -40.94 11.90 -13.85
N THR A 169 -41.95 12.76 -13.83
CA THR A 169 -43.28 12.44 -14.36
C THR A 169 -43.29 12.63 -15.86
N VAL A 170 -43.90 11.67 -16.57
CA VAL A 170 -44.07 11.72 -18.03
C VAL A 170 -45.52 11.45 -18.38
N VAL A 171 -45.94 11.85 -19.59
CA VAL A 171 -47.29 11.54 -20.07
C VAL A 171 -47.46 10.02 -20.10
N GLY A 172 -48.36 9.52 -19.25
CA GLY A 172 -48.65 8.09 -19.12
C GLY A 172 -47.83 7.34 -18.07
N GLY A 173 -46.94 7.98 -17.30
CA GLY A 173 -46.29 7.31 -16.17
C GLY A 173 -45.11 8.03 -15.54
N LEU A 174 -44.10 7.26 -15.11
CA LEU A 174 -42.91 7.74 -14.42
C LEU A 174 -41.64 7.25 -15.11
N VAL A 175 -40.56 8.01 -14.99
CA VAL A 175 -39.20 7.55 -15.29
C VAL A 175 -38.38 7.63 -14.01
N ALA A 176 -37.78 6.51 -13.63
CA ALA A 176 -36.80 6.45 -12.56
C ALA A 176 -35.39 6.56 -13.17
N HIS A 177 -34.67 7.61 -12.82
CA HIS A 177 -33.27 7.82 -13.17
C HIS A 177 -32.41 7.19 -12.09
N ILE A 178 -31.64 6.17 -12.45
CA ILE A 178 -30.88 5.34 -11.52
C ILE A 178 -29.40 5.48 -11.87
N THR A 179 -28.61 6.09 -10.99
CA THR A 179 -27.18 6.37 -11.23
C THR A 179 -26.31 5.53 -10.30
N ASP A 180 -25.36 4.80 -10.86
CA ASP A 180 -24.38 4.05 -10.08
C ASP A 180 -23.46 4.98 -9.28
N ARG A 181 -23.21 4.62 -8.03
CA ARG A 181 -22.17 5.23 -7.17
C ARG A 181 -21.21 4.21 -6.57
N SER A 182 -21.37 2.94 -6.93
CA SER A 182 -20.54 1.86 -6.42
C SER A 182 -19.22 1.73 -7.18
N GLY A 183 -19.15 2.26 -8.41
CA GLY A 183 -17.98 2.15 -9.30
C GLY A 183 -17.82 0.75 -9.89
N VAL A 184 -18.80 -0.14 -9.70
CA VAL A 184 -18.76 -1.54 -10.15
C VAL A 184 -20.00 -1.83 -10.97
N THR A 185 -19.80 -2.41 -12.15
CA THR A 185 -20.91 -2.89 -12.98
C THR A 185 -21.69 -3.96 -12.23
N ALA A 186 -23.01 -3.80 -12.15
CA ALA A 186 -23.89 -4.65 -11.36
C ALA A 186 -25.19 -4.99 -12.12
N GLN A 187 -25.81 -6.12 -11.79
CA GLN A 187 -27.18 -6.42 -12.15
C GLN A 187 -28.11 -5.95 -11.03
N CYS A 188 -28.99 -5.02 -11.35
CA CYS A 188 -29.88 -4.40 -10.39
C CYS A 188 -31.33 -4.80 -10.65
N THR A 189 -32.10 -4.97 -9.59
CA THR A 189 -33.53 -5.24 -9.64
C THR A 189 -34.28 -4.09 -8.99
N TYR A 190 -35.10 -3.42 -9.78
CA TYR A 190 -36.10 -2.47 -9.30
C TYR A 190 -37.30 -3.24 -8.78
N THR A 191 -37.74 -2.94 -7.56
CA THR A 191 -38.92 -3.51 -6.92
C THR A 191 -39.77 -2.38 -6.34
N ALA A 192 -41.05 -2.32 -6.73
CA ALA A 192 -42.01 -1.41 -6.13
C ALA A 192 -43.42 -2.01 -6.21
N ASP A 193 -44.08 -2.18 -5.07
CA ASP A 193 -45.35 -2.90 -4.92
C ASP A 193 -45.34 -4.25 -5.69
N ASN A 194 -46.05 -4.34 -6.82
CA ASN A 194 -46.15 -5.53 -7.68
C ASN A 194 -45.33 -5.42 -8.98
N PHE A 195 -44.40 -4.46 -9.05
CA PHE A 195 -43.56 -4.22 -10.22
C PHE A 195 -42.12 -4.59 -9.93
N HIS A 196 -41.60 -5.58 -10.67
CA HIS A 196 -40.22 -6.03 -10.57
C HIS A 196 -39.56 -5.98 -11.95
N ARG A 197 -38.41 -5.31 -12.07
CA ARG A 197 -37.66 -5.26 -13.33
C ARG A 197 -36.16 -5.31 -13.07
N ALA A 198 -35.51 -6.28 -13.69
CA ALA A 198 -34.05 -6.39 -13.71
C ALA A 198 -33.46 -5.53 -14.85
N PHE A 199 -32.30 -4.94 -14.60
CA PHE A 199 -31.52 -4.18 -15.57
C PHE A 199 -30.04 -4.23 -15.23
N ALA A 200 -29.19 -4.13 -16.25
CA ALA A 200 -27.75 -3.97 -16.07
C ALA A 200 -27.43 -2.50 -15.79
N LEU A 201 -26.66 -2.23 -14.74
CA LEU A 201 -26.17 -0.90 -14.40
C LEU A 201 -24.64 -0.88 -14.52
N PRO A 202 -24.08 -0.36 -15.63
CA PRO A 202 -22.64 -0.19 -15.77
C PRO A 202 -22.05 0.75 -14.71
N ALA A 203 -20.79 0.51 -14.35
CA ALA A 203 -20.05 1.35 -13.41
C ALA A 203 -20.09 2.84 -13.79
N ASN A 204 -20.38 3.70 -12.81
CA ASN A 204 -20.46 5.16 -12.95
C ASN A 204 -21.44 5.65 -14.05
N SER A 205 -22.44 4.84 -14.42
CA SER A 205 -23.41 5.18 -15.46
C SER A 205 -24.81 5.43 -14.88
N SER A 206 -25.71 5.94 -15.73
CA SER A 206 -27.13 6.09 -15.39
C SER A 206 -28.01 5.23 -16.27
N TYR A 207 -29.07 4.68 -15.70
CA TYR A 207 -30.10 3.91 -16.37
C TYR A 207 -31.47 4.53 -16.13
N ASP A 208 -32.20 4.79 -17.23
CA ASP A 208 -33.54 5.37 -17.19
C ASP A 208 -34.59 4.26 -17.30
N LEU A 209 -35.19 3.94 -16.16
CA LEU A 209 -36.25 2.96 -16.08
C LEU A 209 -37.61 3.64 -16.29
N ARG A 210 -38.19 3.44 -17.48
CA ARG A 210 -39.55 3.89 -17.79
C ARG A 210 -40.59 2.93 -17.22
N ILE A 211 -41.51 3.48 -16.42
CA ILE A 211 -42.67 2.80 -15.85
C ILE A 211 -43.91 3.40 -16.52
N VAL A 212 -44.27 2.82 -17.66
CA VAL A 212 -45.43 3.22 -18.47
C VAL A 212 -46.16 1.95 -18.93
N PRO A 213 -47.49 1.85 -18.76
CA PRO A 213 -48.36 2.84 -18.11
C PRO A 213 -48.24 2.81 -16.59
N ALA A 214 -48.29 3.97 -15.94
CA ALA A 214 -48.45 4.07 -14.49
C ALA A 214 -49.60 5.03 -14.15
N ILE A 215 -50.55 4.56 -13.35
CA ILE A 215 -51.72 5.34 -12.92
C ILE A 215 -51.35 6.05 -11.61
N PRO A 216 -51.44 7.38 -11.54
CA PRO A 216 -51.20 8.13 -10.31
C PRO A 216 -52.16 7.66 -9.21
N GLN A 217 -51.64 7.18 -8.09
CA GLN A 217 -52.45 6.77 -6.94
C GLN A 217 -52.45 7.82 -5.83
N PHE A 218 -51.72 8.93 -6.02
CA PHE A 218 -51.60 10.02 -5.05
C PHE A 218 -51.21 9.52 -3.66
N LYS A 219 -50.29 8.55 -3.64
CA LYS A 219 -49.76 7.96 -2.41
C LYS A 219 -48.25 7.84 -2.51
N ASN A 220 -47.62 7.62 -1.35
CA ASN A 220 -46.21 7.27 -1.29
C ASN A 220 -45.99 5.89 -1.91
N TRP A 221 -45.15 5.85 -2.94
CA TRP A 221 -44.73 4.65 -3.64
C TRP A 221 -43.30 4.30 -3.22
N ASN A 222 -43.16 3.20 -2.49
CA ASN A 222 -41.87 2.75 -1.99
C ASN A 222 -41.14 1.92 -3.05
N VAL A 223 -39.91 2.33 -3.33
CA VAL A 223 -39.07 1.77 -4.37
C VAL A 223 -37.80 1.25 -3.73
N THR A 224 -37.49 -0.01 -4.01
CA THR A 224 -36.24 -0.64 -3.62
C THR A 224 -35.48 -1.06 -4.85
N ILE A 225 -34.23 -0.64 -4.95
CA ILE A 225 -33.29 -1.11 -5.96
C ILE A 225 -32.23 -1.93 -5.24
N ALA A 226 -32.14 -3.21 -5.57
CA ALA A 226 -31.14 -4.12 -5.03
C ALA A 226 -30.24 -4.61 -6.16
N CYS A 227 -28.93 -4.57 -5.95
CA CYS A 227 -27.93 -4.97 -6.93
C CYS A 227 -27.12 -6.17 -6.41
N ASP A 228 -26.63 -7.01 -7.33
CA ASP A 228 -25.82 -8.20 -7.03
C ASP A 228 -24.46 -7.90 -6.38
N ASN A 229 -23.99 -6.65 -6.49
CA ASN A 229 -22.81 -6.14 -5.80
C ASN A 229 -23.02 -5.82 -4.30
N ALA A 230 -24.11 -6.34 -3.71
CA ALA A 230 -24.55 -6.12 -2.33
C ALA A 230 -24.90 -4.66 -1.98
N THR A 231 -25.10 -3.81 -2.99
CA THR A 231 -25.62 -2.46 -2.77
C THR A 231 -27.14 -2.42 -2.91
N SER A 232 -27.78 -1.57 -2.11
CA SER A 232 -29.21 -1.34 -2.22
C SER A 232 -29.55 0.11 -1.95
N THR A 233 -30.67 0.57 -2.50
CA THR A 233 -31.22 1.88 -2.21
C THR A 233 -32.72 1.80 -2.13
N THR A 234 -33.25 2.28 -1.01
CA THR A 234 -34.68 2.41 -0.79
C THR A 234 -35.02 3.88 -0.83
N THR A 235 -35.99 4.25 -1.66
CA THR A 235 -36.50 5.60 -1.79
C THR A 235 -38.02 5.58 -1.89
N THR A 236 -38.63 6.72 -1.66
CA THR A 236 -40.07 6.88 -1.79
C THR A 236 -40.34 8.03 -2.75
N THR A 237 -41.26 7.83 -3.68
CA THR A 237 -41.77 8.89 -4.55
C THR A 237 -43.27 9.01 -4.38
N TYR A 238 -43.82 10.21 -4.56
CA TYR A 238 -45.26 10.42 -4.50
C TYR A 238 -45.82 10.43 -5.92
N PHE A 239 -46.68 9.46 -6.23
CA PHE A 239 -47.29 9.33 -7.56
C PHE A 239 -48.69 8.72 -7.46
#